data_AF-A0A9E2CKA5-F1
#
_entry.id   AF-A0A9E2CKA5-F1
#
_cell.length_a   1.000
_cell.length_b   1.000
_cell.length_c   1.000
_cell.angle_alpha   90.00
_cell.angle_beta   90.00
_cell.angle_gamma   90.00
#
_symmetry.space_group_name_H-M   'P 1'
#
loop_
_entity.id
_entity.type
_entity.pdbx_description
1 polymer ?
#
loop_
_entity_poly.entity_id
_entity_poly.type
_entity_poly.pdbx_seq_one_letter_code
_entity_poly.pdbx_strand_id
1 'polypeptide(L)'
;MAGKSTLNRLELTPVRANVTSRYQKVSAMLKAIHASEDREAAIKKASAVSEKLEGMKLKQAAALVASSVEETVSYMRFPMEDWRRIRTNNPLERIMREIRRRTRVVGSFPDGHSALMLSAARLRHVAGTRWGTRRYLDMKWLEDQAREEGAMSTRGP
;
A
#
# COMPACT_ATOMS: atom_id res chain seq x y z
N MET A 1 53.04 15.88 18.68
CA MET A 1 51.94 16.45 17.86
C MET A 1 51.25 15.32 17.11
N ALA A 2 49.96 15.09 17.40
CA ALA A 2 48.92 14.59 16.48
C ALA A 2 47.73 14.11 17.32
N GLY A 3 46.95 15.07 17.83
CA GLY A 3 45.61 14.78 18.32
C GLY A 3 44.70 14.41 17.15
N LYS A 4 43.97 13.31 17.28
CA LYS A 4 42.80 13.02 16.42
C LYS A 4 41.59 12.85 17.33
N SER A 5 40.96 14.01 17.51
CA SER A 5 39.58 14.29 17.88
C SER A 5 38.65 13.09 18.14
N THR A 6 38.39 12.88 19.42
CA THR A 6 37.17 12.33 19.97
C THR A 6 36.00 13.31 19.81
N LEU A 7 35.42 13.47 18.61
CA LEU A 7 34.20 14.27 18.34
C LEU A 7 33.60 13.72 17.03
N ASN A 8 32.36 13.25 16.86
CA ASN A 8 31.08 13.47 17.52
C ASN A 8 30.19 12.21 17.37
N ARG A 9 29.79 11.60 18.48
CA ARG A 9 28.72 10.56 18.56
C ARG A 9 27.54 11.02 19.46
N LEU A 10 27.52 12.29 19.84
CA LEU A 10 26.44 12.91 20.58
C LEU A 10 26.09 14.17 19.81
N GLU A 11 24.88 14.20 19.25
CA GLU A 11 24.09 15.34 18.71
C GLU A 11 23.04 14.75 17.73
N LEU A 12 22.29 13.74 18.18
CA LEU A 12 21.00 13.40 17.57
C LEU A 12 20.02 14.47 18.04
N THR A 13 19.87 15.51 17.23
CA THR A 13 18.98 16.64 17.49
C THR A 13 17.55 16.19 17.88
N PRO A 14 16.92 16.80 18.90
CA PRO A 14 15.61 16.39 19.43
C PRO A 14 14.46 16.53 18.41
N VAL A 15 14.69 17.27 17.33
CA VAL A 15 13.72 17.48 16.25
C VAL A 15 13.42 16.18 15.49
N ARG A 16 14.44 15.33 15.24
CA ARG A 16 14.23 14.06 14.53
C ARG A 16 13.50 13.02 15.38
N ALA A 17 13.75 12.98 16.69
CA ALA A 17 13.03 12.10 17.61
C ALA A 17 11.51 12.44 17.69
N ASN A 18 11.17 13.73 17.72
CA ASN A 18 9.77 14.19 17.84
C ASN A 18 8.95 13.98 16.55
N VAL A 19 9.55 14.13 15.37
CA VAL A 19 8.89 13.81 14.09
C VAL A 19 8.60 12.30 13.98
N THR A 20 9.52 11.46 14.45
CA THR A 20 9.37 10.00 14.42
C THR A 20 8.23 9.54 15.34
N SER A 21 8.12 10.11 16.54
CA SER A 21 7.02 9.85 17.49
C SER A 21 5.64 10.24 16.93
N ARG A 22 5.52 11.42 16.32
CA ARG A 22 4.26 11.87 15.70
C ARG A 22 3.86 11.00 14.51
N TYR A 23 4.82 10.66 13.64
CA TYR A 23 4.59 9.75 12.52
C TYR A 23 4.11 8.38 12.98
N GLN A 24 4.74 7.80 14.00
CA GLN A 24 4.34 6.51 14.56
C GLN A 24 2.91 6.54 15.09
N LYS A 25 2.52 7.62 15.77
CA LYS A 25 1.15 7.81 16.28
C LYS A 25 0.13 7.89 15.14
N VAL A 26 0.39 8.68 14.10
CA VAL A 26 -0.49 8.78 12.92
C VAL A 26 -0.57 7.44 12.18
N SER A 27 0.56 6.76 11.98
CA SER A 27 0.60 5.44 11.35
C SER A 27 -0.24 4.41 12.13
N ALA A 28 -0.18 4.42 13.46
CA ALA A 28 -0.99 3.54 14.30
C ALA A 28 -2.49 3.85 14.15
N MET A 29 -2.87 5.13 14.12
CA MET A 29 -4.27 5.54 13.91
C MET A 29 -4.81 5.08 12.55
N LEU A 30 -4.04 5.27 11.48
CA LEU A 30 -4.43 4.81 10.13
C LEU A 30 -4.54 3.28 10.06
N LYS A 31 -3.59 2.55 10.65
CA LYS A 31 -3.66 1.08 10.75
C LYS A 31 -4.92 0.62 11.48
N ALA A 32 -5.36 1.37 12.50
CA ALA A 32 -6.55 1.03 13.28
C ALA A 32 -7.85 1.16 12.48
N ILE A 33 -7.92 2.05 11.47
CA ILE A 33 -9.06 2.16 10.54
C ILE A 33 -9.21 0.86 9.74
N HIS A 34 -8.11 0.39 9.15
CA HIS A 34 -8.10 -0.81 8.32
C HIS A 34 -8.17 -2.13 9.08
N ALA A 35 -7.95 -2.10 10.39
CA ALA A 35 -8.10 -3.27 11.26
C ALA A 35 -9.53 -3.42 11.80
N SER A 36 -10.48 -2.61 11.32
CA SER A 36 -11.89 -2.71 11.71
C SER A 36 -12.53 -3.94 11.06
N GLU A 37 -13.51 -4.51 11.76
CA GLU A 37 -14.20 -5.75 11.37
C GLU A 37 -15.15 -5.54 10.18
N ASP A 38 -15.71 -4.34 10.04
CA ASP A 38 -16.68 -3.99 9.00
C ASP A 38 -16.41 -2.64 8.35
N ARG A 39 -16.96 -2.46 7.13
CA ARG A 39 -16.90 -1.18 6.40
C ARG A 39 -17.49 -0.03 7.21
N GLU A 40 -18.65 -0.22 7.83
CA GLU A 40 -19.30 0.82 8.64
C GLU A 40 -18.45 1.20 9.87
N ALA A 41 -17.88 0.20 10.54
CA ALA A 41 -16.97 0.42 11.66
C ALA A 41 -15.71 1.17 11.22
N ALA A 42 -15.15 0.83 10.05
CA ALA A 42 -14.00 1.52 9.48
C ALA A 42 -14.31 3.00 9.17
N ILE A 43 -15.47 3.30 8.61
CA ILE A 43 -15.91 4.68 8.30
C ILE A 43 -16.08 5.49 9.59
N LYS A 44 -16.80 4.95 10.59
CA LYS A 44 -16.97 5.60 11.91
C LYS A 44 -15.61 5.89 12.57
N LYS A 45 -14.70 4.92 12.51
CA LYS A 45 -13.36 5.06 13.07
C LYS A 45 -12.50 6.07 12.31
N ALA A 46 -12.67 6.17 11.00
CA ALA A 46 -11.97 7.15 10.20
C ALA A 46 -12.43 8.58 10.48
N SER A 47 -13.74 8.79 10.71
CA SER A 47 -14.28 10.06 11.19
C SER A 47 -13.65 10.45 12.54
N ALA A 48 -13.62 9.54 13.52
CA ALA A 48 -12.97 9.78 14.81
C ALA A 48 -11.45 10.06 14.69
N VAL A 49 -10.75 9.39 13.76
CA VAL A 49 -9.34 9.65 13.48
C VAL A 49 -9.15 11.03 12.83
N SER A 50 -10.06 11.45 11.94
CA SER A 50 -10.02 12.78 11.31
C SER A 50 -10.13 13.89 12.35
N GLU A 51 -11.10 13.82 13.25
CA GLU A 51 -11.27 14.78 14.36
C GLU A 51 -10.02 14.84 15.24
N LYS A 52 -9.42 13.67 15.53
CA LYS A 52 -8.19 13.60 16.31
C LYS A 52 -6.99 14.20 15.58
N LEU A 53 -6.92 14.07 14.25
CA LEU A 53 -5.90 14.70 13.43
C LEU A 53 -6.07 16.23 13.39
N GLU A 54 -7.31 16.73 13.37
CA GLU A 54 -7.59 18.17 13.49
C GLU A 54 -7.12 18.72 14.84
N GLY A 55 -7.42 18.03 15.95
CA GLY A 55 -6.93 18.40 17.28
C GLY A 55 -5.40 18.40 17.39
N MET A 56 -4.72 17.55 16.59
CA MET A 56 -3.26 17.54 16.46
C MET A 56 -2.70 18.62 15.52
N LYS A 57 -3.55 19.53 15.02
CA LYS A 57 -3.22 20.58 14.04
C LYS A 57 -2.74 20.05 12.68
N LEU A 58 -3.10 18.81 12.32
CA LEU A 58 -2.75 18.16 11.06
C LEU A 58 -3.91 18.28 10.04
N LYS A 59 -4.31 19.51 9.72
CA LYS A 59 -5.49 19.81 8.89
C LYS A 59 -5.48 19.11 7.52
N GLN A 60 -4.33 19.11 6.84
CA GLN A 60 -4.21 18.45 5.53
C GLN A 60 -4.39 16.93 5.63
N ALA A 61 -3.87 16.31 6.69
CA ALA A 61 -4.02 14.87 6.90
C ALA A 61 -5.47 14.51 7.26
N ALA A 62 -6.13 15.33 8.09
CA ALA A 62 -7.54 15.16 8.41
C ALA A 62 -8.43 15.27 7.16
N ALA A 63 -8.23 16.33 6.36
CA ALA A 63 -8.97 16.53 5.10
C ALA A 63 -8.76 15.36 4.12
N LEU A 64 -7.52 14.88 3.97
CA LEU A 64 -7.22 13.73 3.12
C LEU A 64 -7.92 12.46 3.60
N VAL A 65 -7.92 12.18 4.91
CA VAL A 65 -8.64 11.03 5.47
C VAL A 65 -10.12 11.18 5.20
N ALA A 66 -10.72 12.33 5.50
CA ALA A 66 -12.15 12.55 5.28
C ALA A 66 -12.59 12.35 3.82
N SER A 67 -11.81 12.82 2.84
CA SER A 67 -12.16 12.69 1.43
C SER A 67 -11.88 11.30 0.84
N SER A 68 -10.82 10.62 1.29
CA SER A 68 -10.36 9.35 0.69
C SER A 68 -10.92 8.10 1.36
N VAL A 69 -11.62 8.22 2.49
CA VAL A 69 -12.08 7.06 3.28
C VAL A 69 -12.95 6.12 2.47
N GLU A 70 -13.91 6.63 1.69
CA GLU A 70 -14.84 5.79 0.94
C GLU A 70 -14.12 4.92 -0.11
N GLU A 71 -13.21 5.52 -0.88
CA GLU A 71 -12.37 4.79 -1.84
C GLU A 71 -11.47 3.79 -1.11
N THR A 72 -10.89 4.20 0.02
CA THR A 72 -9.92 3.41 0.77
C THR A 72 -10.52 2.18 1.43
N VAL A 73 -11.79 2.23 1.86
CA VAL A 73 -12.49 1.07 2.46
C VAL A 73 -13.26 0.23 1.44
N SER A 74 -13.21 0.57 0.15
CA SER A 74 -13.98 -0.12 -0.90
C SER A 74 -13.64 -1.61 -1.02
N TYR A 75 -12.41 -2.02 -0.70
CA TYR A 75 -12.00 -3.42 -0.70
C TYR A 75 -12.68 -4.28 0.38
N MET A 76 -13.29 -3.66 1.41
CA MET A 76 -14.00 -4.40 2.46
C MET A 76 -15.32 -5.03 1.98
N ARG A 77 -15.71 -4.80 0.72
CA ARG A 77 -16.82 -5.51 0.06
C ARG A 77 -16.48 -6.95 -0.31
N PHE A 78 -15.19 -7.29 -0.41
CA PHE A 78 -14.73 -8.65 -0.69
C PHE A 78 -14.67 -9.48 0.60
N PRO A 79 -14.49 -10.81 0.52
CA PRO A 79 -14.25 -11.66 1.69
C PRO A 79 -13.02 -11.24 2.49
N MET A 80 -13.06 -11.41 3.81
CA MET A 80 -12.02 -10.97 4.74
C MET A 80 -10.66 -11.60 4.45
N GLU A 81 -10.65 -12.83 3.93
CA GLU A 81 -9.46 -13.58 3.54
C GLU A 81 -8.64 -12.84 2.47
N ASP A 82 -9.30 -12.10 1.59
CA ASP A 82 -8.69 -11.43 0.45
C ASP A 82 -8.33 -9.96 0.72
N TRP A 83 -8.82 -9.37 1.81
CA TRP A 83 -8.54 -7.98 2.18
C TRP A 83 -7.06 -7.65 2.21
N ARG A 84 -6.24 -8.54 2.79
CA ARG A 84 -4.79 -8.34 2.87
C ARG A 84 -4.13 -8.35 1.50
N ARG A 85 -4.65 -9.16 0.57
CA ARG A 85 -4.12 -9.28 -0.80
C ARG A 85 -4.47 -8.03 -1.61
N ILE A 86 -5.72 -7.57 -1.53
CA ILE A 86 -6.20 -6.40 -2.27
C ILE A 86 -5.54 -5.11 -1.74
N ARG A 87 -5.40 -4.98 -0.42
CA ARG A 87 -4.86 -3.77 0.21
C ARG A 87 -3.35 -3.57 -0.01
N THR A 88 -2.58 -4.64 -0.23
CA THR A 88 -1.11 -4.54 -0.25
C THR A 88 -0.55 -4.63 -1.66
N ASN A 89 0.29 -3.66 -2.03
CA ASN A 89 0.98 -3.63 -3.32
C ASN A 89 2.33 -4.38 -3.28
N ASN A 90 2.55 -5.22 -2.27
CA ASN A 90 3.82 -5.91 -2.00
C ASN A 90 4.40 -6.65 -3.23
N PRO A 91 3.59 -7.37 -4.03
CA PRO A 91 4.12 -8.07 -5.18
C PRO A 91 4.65 -7.13 -6.26
N LEU A 92 3.90 -6.08 -6.57
CA LEU A 92 4.25 -5.08 -7.58
C LEU A 92 5.46 -4.25 -7.13
N GLU A 93 5.51 -3.85 -5.85
CA GLU A 93 6.69 -3.21 -5.27
C GLU A 93 7.94 -4.07 -5.40
N ARG A 94 7.82 -5.39 -5.18
CA ARG A 94 8.93 -6.34 -5.34
C ARG A 94 9.40 -6.39 -6.79
N ILE A 95 8.48 -6.42 -7.75
CA ILE A 95 8.80 -6.38 -9.19
C ILE A 95 9.49 -5.06 -9.55
N MET A 96 8.91 -3.92 -9.17
CA MET A 96 9.47 -2.60 -9.48
C MET A 96 10.86 -2.41 -8.86
N ARG A 97 11.08 -2.91 -7.64
CA ARG A 97 12.39 -2.86 -6.98
C ARG A 97 13.43 -3.65 -7.75
N GLU A 98 13.07 -4.83 -8.26
CA GLU A 98 13.96 -5.67 -9.05
C GLU A 98 14.26 -5.04 -10.42
N ILE A 99 13.27 -4.44 -11.07
CA ILE A 99 13.47 -3.67 -12.31
C ILE A 99 14.46 -2.52 -12.05
N ARG A 100 14.22 -1.70 -11.01
CA ARG A 100 15.12 -0.60 -10.62
C ARG A 100 16.53 -1.07 -10.30
N ARG A 101 16.68 -2.23 -9.65
CA ARG A 101 18.00 -2.80 -9.35
C ARG A 101 18.77 -3.15 -10.62
N ARG A 102 18.10 -3.71 -11.62
CA ARG A 102 18.70 -4.12 -12.90
C ARG A 102 19.00 -2.93 -13.81
N THR A 103 18.12 -1.94 -13.88
CA THR A 103 18.37 -0.72 -14.67
C THR A 103 19.54 0.09 -14.10
N ARG A 104 19.72 0.09 -12.79
CA ARG A 104 20.85 0.78 -12.14
C ARG A 104 22.23 0.26 -12.54
N VAL A 105 22.35 -1.02 -12.92
CA VAL A 105 23.63 -1.61 -13.35
C VAL A 105 24.04 -1.12 -14.75
N VAL A 106 23.07 -0.85 -15.62
CA VAL A 106 23.32 -0.40 -16.99
C VAL A 106 23.79 1.05 -17.02
N GLY A 107 23.37 1.86 -16.05
CA GLY A 107 23.81 3.25 -15.88
C GLY A 107 23.18 4.22 -16.90
N SER A 108 23.41 3.99 -18.19
CA SER A 108 22.82 4.76 -19.29
C SER A 108 22.39 3.82 -20.40
N PHE A 109 21.14 3.96 -20.86
CA PHE A 109 20.64 3.16 -21.98
C PHE A 109 20.86 3.89 -23.31
N PRO A 110 21.20 3.16 -24.39
CA PRO A 110 21.36 3.75 -25.71
C PRO A 110 20.02 4.26 -26.29
N ASP A 111 18.90 3.64 -25.95
CA ASP A 111 17.55 4.09 -26.29
C ASP A 111 16.50 3.65 -25.24
N GLY A 112 15.28 4.20 -25.34
CA GLY A 112 14.15 3.81 -24.48
C GLY A 112 13.66 2.38 -24.72
N HIS A 113 13.82 1.86 -25.94
CA HIS A 113 13.38 0.51 -26.29
C HIS A 113 14.22 -0.57 -25.58
N SER A 114 15.52 -0.36 -25.44
CA SER A 114 16.46 -1.23 -24.73
C SER A 114 16.13 -1.32 -23.23
N ALA A 115 15.74 -0.19 -22.62
CA ALA A 115 15.28 -0.16 -21.24
C ALA A 115 13.95 -0.92 -21.06
N LEU A 116 13.03 -0.78 -22.01
CA LEU A 116 11.78 -1.53 -22.04
C LEU A 116 12.05 -3.04 -22.19
N MET A 117 12.94 -3.43 -23.11
CA MET A 117 13.30 -4.82 -23.35
C MET A 117 13.91 -5.49 -22.12
N LEU A 118 14.79 -4.80 -21.38
CA LEU A 118 15.33 -5.30 -20.12
C LEU A 118 14.21 -5.55 -19.08
N SER A 119 13.28 -4.59 -18.98
CA SER A 119 12.14 -4.68 -18.06
C SER A 119 11.21 -5.83 -18.45
N ALA A 120 10.89 -5.96 -19.74
CA ALA A 120 10.05 -7.01 -20.30
C ALA A 120 10.69 -8.40 -20.15
N ALA A 121 11.98 -8.54 -20.40
CA ALA A 121 12.73 -9.77 -20.15
C ALA A 121 12.65 -10.19 -18.68
N ARG A 122 12.72 -9.22 -17.75
CA ARG A 122 12.56 -9.52 -16.33
C ARG A 122 11.14 -9.95 -15.98
N LEU A 123 10.13 -9.26 -16.49
CA LEU A 123 8.72 -9.62 -16.28
C LEU A 123 8.42 -11.02 -16.81
N ARG A 124 8.89 -11.34 -18.02
CA ARG A 124 8.76 -12.67 -18.63
C ARG A 124 9.40 -13.75 -17.77
N HIS A 125 10.59 -13.50 -17.22
CA HIS A 125 11.22 -14.44 -16.30
C HIS A 125 10.41 -14.63 -15.01
N VAL A 126 9.87 -13.56 -14.42
CA VAL A 126 9.02 -13.69 -13.22
C VAL A 126 7.75 -14.48 -13.53
N ALA A 127 7.11 -14.24 -14.68
CA ALA A 127 5.95 -14.99 -15.14
C ALA A 127 6.27 -16.47 -15.39
N GLY A 128 7.47 -16.80 -15.87
CA GLY A 128 7.92 -18.19 -16.06
C GLY A 128 8.35 -18.93 -14.78
N THR A 129 8.39 -18.26 -13.62
CA THR A 129 8.74 -18.90 -12.34
C THR A 129 7.49 -19.30 -11.54
N ARG A 130 7.69 -19.92 -10.37
CA ARG A 130 6.63 -20.24 -9.38
C ARG A 130 5.71 -19.05 -9.02
N TRP A 131 6.11 -17.82 -9.34
CA TRP A 131 5.25 -16.65 -9.19
C TRP A 131 4.10 -16.60 -10.22
N GLY A 132 4.34 -16.99 -11.47
CA GLY A 132 3.29 -17.00 -12.49
C GLY A 132 2.27 -18.12 -12.31
N THR A 133 2.64 -19.20 -11.63
CA THR A 133 1.73 -20.34 -11.36
C THR A 133 0.90 -20.17 -10.08
N ARG A 134 1.20 -19.16 -9.25
CA ARG A 134 0.48 -18.95 -7.98
C ARG A 134 -0.74 -18.07 -8.23
N ARG A 135 -1.95 -18.63 -8.08
CA ARG A 135 -3.18 -17.83 -8.02
C ARG A 135 -3.09 -16.85 -6.85
N TYR A 136 -3.05 -15.55 -7.17
CA TYR A 136 -2.91 -14.49 -6.19
C TYR A 136 -4.24 -14.13 -5.52
N LEU A 137 -5.34 -14.18 -6.27
CA LEU A 137 -6.71 -14.00 -5.81
C LEU A 137 -7.56 -15.15 -6.39
N ASP A 138 -8.48 -15.70 -5.60
CA ASP A 138 -9.45 -16.68 -6.12
C ASP A 138 -10.69 -15.94 -6.60
N MET A 139 -11.01 -16.07 -7.89
CA MET A 139 -12.12 -15.33 -8.50
C MET A 139 -13.47 -16.02 -8.31
N LYS A 140 -13.50 -17.24 -7.77
CA LYS A 140 -14.73 -18.01 -7.57
C LYS A 140 -15.81 -17.23 -6.84
N TRP A 141 -15.44 -16.50 -5.79
CA TRP A 141 -16.40 -15.68 -5.05
C TRP A 141 -17.08 -14.63 -5.94
N LEU A 142 -16.33 -13.97 -6.83
CA LEU A 142 -16.87 -12.99 -7.76
C LEU A 142 -17.74 -13.66 -8.85
N GLU A 143 -17.33 -14.85 -9.31
CA GLU A 143 -18.11 -15.64 -10.27
C GLU A 143 -19.45 -16.08 -9.69
N ASP A 144 -19.48 -16.51 -8.43
CA ASP A 144 -20.71 -16.91 -7.74
C ASP A 144 -21.63 -15.71 -7.50
N GLN A 145 -21.07 -14.56 -7.11
CA GLN A 145 -21.83 -13.31 -6.95
C GLN A 145 -22.47 -12.85 -8.28
N ALA A 146 -21.71 -12.91 -9.39
CA ALA A 146 -22.21 -12.56 -10.72
C ALA A 146 -23.30 -13.52 -11.22
N ARG A 147 -23.22 -14.81 -10.85
CA ARG A 147 -24.27 -15.79 -11.16
C ARG A 147 -25.57 -15.51 -10.39
N GLU A 148 -25.47 -15.15 -9.11
CA GLU A 148 -26.63 -14.80 -8.29
C GLU A 148 -27.31 -13.50 -8.78
N GLU A 149 -26.53 -12.49 -9.15
CA GLU A 149 -27.04 -11.23 -9.73
C GLU A 149 -27.70 -11.46 -11.11
N GLY A 150 -27.10 -12.30 -11.96
CA GLY A 150 -27.71 -12.70 -13.24
C GLY A 150 -28.98 -13.54 -13.08
N ALA A 151 -29.05 -14.37 -12.04
CA ALA A 151 -30.25 -15.16 -11.70
C ALA A 151 -31.37 -14.30 -11.08
N MET A 152 -31.05 -13.21 -10.39
CA MET A 152 -32.04 -12.23 -9.91
C MET A 152 -32.52 -11.30 -11.03
N SER A 153 -31.67 -10.91 -11.99
CA SER A 153 -32.08 -10.08 -13.13
C SER A 153 -32.98 -10.82 -14.14
N THR A 154 -32.93 -12.15 -14.18
CA THR A 154 -33.81 -13.00 -15.01
C THR A 154 -35.12 -13.36 -14.33
N ARG A 155 -35.23 -13.07 -13.02
CA ARG A 155 -36.48 -13.10 -12.24
C ARG A 155 -37.02 -11.67 -12.06
N GLY A 156 -37.24 -10.98 -13.17
CA GLY A 156 -38.09 -9.78 -13.21
C GLY A 156 -39.56 -10.18 -13.44
N PRO A 157 -40.52 -9.34 -13.01
CA PRO A 157 -41.85 -9.70 -12.48
C PRO A 157 -42.76 -10.52 -13.40
#